data_AF-A0A840QEX1-F1
#
_entry.id   AF-A0A840QEX1-F1
#
_cell.length_a   1.000
_cell.length_b   1.000
_cell.length_c   1.000
_cell.angle_alpha   90.00
_cell.angle_beta   90.00
_cell.angle_gamma   90.00
#
_symmetry.space_group_name_H-M   'P 1'
#
loop_
_entity.id
_entity.type
_entity.pdbx_description
1 polymer ?
#
loop_
_entity_poly.entity_id
_entity_poly.type
_entity_poly.pdbx_seq_one_letter_code
_entity_poly.pdbx_strand_id
1 'polypeptide(L)'
;MLKKLRARVLGAVLAFSALSTAGVAAPATASRSQSASSLAVSQDQLETYTIDVAGVRFTGASAREIWGACGTNSPADKLVRAFPRSGAPGAGGTSNLLCGTAGFGYRHIKDRHMADWQNLAARVGSDWRSFTDFAIAEILKVPEPGFPAYNKNNDTWTYRAPVQIRDSHGNVVDTYRPFVSVASGDQKIITAFPAR
;
A
#
# COMPACT_ATOMS: atom_id res chain seq x y z
N MET A 1 24.77 10.50 -50.01
CA MET A 1 25.49 11.80 -50.00
C MET A 1 25.52 12.32 -48.57
N LEU A 2 26.72 12.70 -48.09
CA LEU A 2 27.10 13.65 -47.01
C LEU A 2 26.27 13.68 -45.70
N LYS A 3 26.80 13.73 -44.47
CA LYS A 3 28.12 14.12 -43.96
C LYS A 3 28.25 13.71 -42.47
N LYS A 4 29.48 13.52 -42.03
CA LYS A 4 29.99 13.23 -40.67
C LYS A 4 29.90 14.45 -39.72
N LEU A 5 29.96 14.21 -38.40
CA LEU A 5 30.86 14.78 -37.34
C LEU A 5 30.16 14.67 -35.96
N ARG A 6 30.58 13.81 -35.01
CA ARG A 6 31.64 13.93 -33.97
C ARG A 6 31.52 15.14 -33.01
N ALA A 7 31.39 14.87 -31.70
CA ALA A 7 32.20 15.47 -30.63
C ALA A 7 32.12 14.66 -29.32
N ARG A 8 33.29 14.27 -28.80
CA ARG A 8 33.52 13.75 -27.44
C ARG A 8 33.89 14.93 -26.54
N VAL A 9 33.53 14.89 -25.26
CA VAL A 9 34.19 15.69 -24.22
C VAL A 9 34.55 14.78 -23.05
N LEU A 10 35.87 14.63 -22.84
CA LEU A 10 36.51 14.16 -21.63
C LEU A 10 36.62 15.34 -20.65
N GLY A 11 36.39 15.11 -19.36
CA GLY A 11 36.87 15.95 -18.26
C GLY A 11 37.24 15.02 -17.10
N ALA A 12 38.50 14.65 -16.96
CA ALA A 12 39.55 15.34 -16.18
C ALA A 12 39.51 14.95 -14.69
N VAL A 13 40.33 13.94 -14.37
CA VAL A 13 40.74 13.53 -13.02
C VAL A 13 41.78 14.52 -12.51
N LEU A 14 41.63 15.01 -11.27
CA LEU A 14 42.69 15.67 -10.52
C LEU A 14 42.84 14.98 -9.17
N ALA A 15 44.06 14.50 -8.92
CA ALA A 15 44.56 13.97 -7.66
C ALA A 15 45.85 14.74 -7.33
N PHE A 16 46.01 15.21 -6.09
CA PHE A 16 47.28 15.57 -5.42
C PHE A 16 46.99 15.66 -3.90
N SER A 17 47.50 14.73 -3.07
CA SER A 17 48.75 14.80 -2.24
C SER A 17 48.59 15.64 -0.95
N ALA A 18 48.46 15.03 0.23
CA ALA A 18 49.50 14.57 1.19
C ALA A 18 50.24 15.70 1.93
N LEU A 19 50.16 15.76 3.28
CA LEU A 19 51.27 15.54 4.25
C LEU A 19 50.88 15.96 5.70
N SER A 20 51.43 15.23 6.65
CA SER A 20 51.24 15.28 8.11
C SER A 20 51.90 16.46 8.82
N THR A 21 51.39 16.84 9.99
CA THR A 21 52.22 17.31 11.13
C THR A 21 51.71 16.74 12.45
N ALA A 22 52.65 16.19 13.22
CA ALA A 22 52.49 15.74 14.59
C ALA A 22 52.60 16.93 15.56
N GLY A 23 51.90 16.88 16.70
CA GLY A 23 51.95 17.92 17.72
C GLY A 23 51.49 17.46 19.11
N VAL A 24 52.49 17.07 19.91
CA VAL A 24 52.68 17.25 21.37
C VAL A 24 51.55 16.92 22.36
N ALA A 25 51.89 16.03 23.32
CA ALA A 25 51.11 15.67 24.49
C ALA A 25 51.40 16.55 25.73
N ALA A 26 50.37 16.79 26.56
CA ALA A 26 50.34 16.86 28.05
C ALA A 26 49.12 17.68 28.55
N PRO A 27 48.69 17.63 29.83
CA PRO A 27 48.75 16.56 30.84
C PRO A 27 47.35 16.13 31.34
N ALA A 28 47.32 15.07 32.16
CA ALA A 28 46.14 14.55 32.83
C ALA A 28 45.63 15.46 33.96
N THR A 29 44.32 15.70 34.03
CA THR A 29 43.65 16.15 35.26
C THR A 29 42.28 15.49 35.42
N ALA A 30 42.16 14.75 36.52
CA ALA A 30 40.98 14.42 37.32
C ALA A 30 39.58 14.26 36.67
N SER A 31 39.14 13.01 36.68
CA SER A 31 37.79 12.49 36.95
C SER A 31 36.68 13.51 37.26
N ARG A 32 35.65 13.51 36.41
CA ARG A 32 34.26 13.71 36.83
C ARG A 32 33.45 12.59 36.19
N SER A 33 33.05 11.61 37.00
CA SER A 33 32.05 10.61 36.64
C SER A 33 30.79 11.33 36.17
N GLN A 34 30.68 11.52 34.86
CA GLN A 34 29.38 11.72 34.24
C GLN A 34 28.83 10.31 34.06
N SER A 35 27.81 10.00 34.84
CA SER A 35 26.91 8.89 34.57
C SER A 35 26.63 8.88 33.08
N ALA A 36 27.22 7.93 32.38
CA ALA A 36 26.67 7.46 31.13
C ALA A 36 25.37 6.78 31.50
N SER A 37 24.34 7.58 31.75
CA SER A 37 22.97 7.17 31.52
C SER A 37 22.95 6.83 30.04
N SER A 38 23.23 5.56 29.75
CA SER A 38 22.82 4.93 28.51
C SER A 38 21.38 5.36 28.31
N LEU A 39 21.16 6.24 27.34
CA LEU A 39 19.86 6.43 26.73
C LEU A 39 19.56 5.09 26.06
N ALA A 40 19.13 4.12 26.87
CA ALA A 40 18.21 3.10 26.43
C ALA A 40 16.99 3.91 25.97
N VAL A 41 16.97 4.24 24.69
CA VAL A 41 15.73 4.54 23.99
C VAL A 41 14.83 3.37 24.35
N SER A 42 13.86 3.65 25.23
CA SER A 42 12.90 2.66 25.66
C SER A 42 12.27 2.09 24.39
N GLN A 43 12.44 0.79 24.15
CA GLN A 43 11.73 0.06 23.10
C GLN A 43 10.20 0.00 23.36
N ASP A 44 9.72 0.76 24.35
CA ASP A 44 8.36 0.77 24.89
C ASP A 44 7.34 1.56 24.07
N GLN A 45 7.69 2.15 22.93
CA GLN A 45 6.71 2.87 22.09
C GLN A 45 6.93 2.62 20.59
N LEU A 46 7.15 1.36 20.20
CA LEU A 46 6.70 0.96 18.87
C LEU A 46 5.19 0.81 18.97
N GLU A 47 4.44 1.92 18.80
CA GLU A 47 2.99 1.87 18.73
C GLU A 47 2.61 0.83 17.68
N THR A 48 2.13 -0.31 18.16
CA THR A 48 1.70 -1.39 17.29
C THR A 48 0.30 -1.02 16.84
N TYR A 49 0.19 -0.49 15.62
CA TYR A 49 -1.12 -0.26 15.04
C TYR A 49 -1.76 -1.58 14.65
N THR A 50 -3.09 -1.60 14.72
CA THR A 50 -3.91 -2.66 14.13
C THR A 50 -4.91 -2.04 13.17
N ILE A 51 -5.39 -2.83 12.20
CA ILE A 51 -6.38 -2.37 11.23
C ILE A 51 -7.57 -3.31 11.19
N ASP A 52 -8.76 -2.74 11.31
CA ASP A 52 -10.03 -3.43 11.12
C ASP A 52 -10.69 -2.96 9.82
N VAL A 53 -11.09 -3.88 8.94
CA VAL A 53 -11.88 -3.58 7.74
C VAL A 53 -13.29 -4.12 7.92
N ALA A 54 -14.30 -3.26 7.80
CA ALA A 54 -15.69 -3.63 8.06
C ALA A 54 -15.89 -4.31 9.44
N GLY A 55 -15.07 -3.95 10.43
CA GLY A 55 -15.08 -4.55 11.77
C GLY A 55 -14.29 -5.86 11.91
N VAL A 56 -13.63 -6.35 10.85
CA VAL A 56 -12.80 -7.56 10.88
C VAL A 56 -11.32 -7.20 10.95
N ARG A 57 -10.61 -7.72 11.95
CA ARG A 57 -9.18 -7.50 12.15
C ARG A 57 -8.35 -8.13 11.02
N PHE A 58 -7.51 -7.32 10.39
CA PHE A 58 -6.46 -7.83 9.53
C PHE A 58 -5.36 -8.50 10.37
N THR A 59 -5.04 -9.76 10.06
CA THR A 59 -4.05 -10.57 10.81
C THR A 59 -2.83 -10.97 9.95
N GLY A 60 -2.67 -10.34 8.78
CA GLY A 60 -1.63 -10.68 7.81
C GLY A 60 -2.15 -11.48 6.61
N ALA A 61 -1.25 -11.82 5.70
CA ALA A 61 -1.58 -12.57 4.50
C ALA A 61 -1.92 -14.03 4.85
N SER A 62 -3.13 -14.50 4.53
CA SER A 62 -3.42 -15.93 4.56
C SER A 62 -3.01 -16.57 3.23
N ALA A 63 -2.40 -17.76 3.26
CA ALA A 63 -1.91 -18.46 2.06
C ALA A 63 -3.02 -18.79 1.03
N ARG A 64 -4.29 -18.68 1.43
CA ARG A 64 -5.46 -18.97 0.59
C ARG A 64 -5.95 -17.75 -0.21
N GLU A 65 -5.34 -16.58 -0.02
CA GLU A 65 -5.88 -15.29 -0.45
C GLU A 65 -4.89 -14.46 -1.27
N ILE A 66 -4.07 -15.13 -2.08
CA ILE A 66 -3.12 -14.44 -2.95
C ILE A 66 -3.73 -14.31 -4.34
N TRP A 67 -3.85 -13.05 -4.79
CA TRP A 67 -4.16 -12.71 -6.18
C TRP A 67 -3.34 -13.52 -7.17
N GLY A 68 -4.02 -14.17 -8.11
CA GLY A 68 -3.41 -14.89 -9.21
C GLY A 68 -2.39 -14.03 -9.97
N ALA A 69 -1.38 -14.68 -10.54
CA ALA A 69 -0.31 -13.98 -11.24
C ALA A 69 -0.88 -13.16 -12.42
N CYS A 70 -0.55 -11.87 -12.45
CA CYS A 70 -0.90 -10.96 -13.54
C CYS A 70 0.34 -10.21 -14.00
N GLY A 71 0.99 -10.72 -15.05
CA GLY A 71 2.16 -10.10 -15.68
C GLY A 71 1.75 -9.14 -16.81
N THR A 72 2.72 -8.37 -17.31
CA THR A 72 2.50 -7.39 -18.40
C THR A 72 1.82 -8.00 -19.63
N ASN A 73 2.16 -9.24 -19.98
CA ASN A 73 1.62 -9.95 -21.14
C ASN A 73 0.40 -10.83 -20.82
N SER A 74 -0.08 -10.84 -19.57
CA SER A 74 -1.29 -11.60 -19.24
C SER A 74 -2.52 -10.99 -19.94
N PRO A 75 -3.43 -11.81 -20.47
CA PRO A 75 -4.68 -11.33 -21.05
C PRO A 75 -5.46 -10.44 -20.08
N ALA A 76 -6.13 -9.42 -20.59
CA ALA A 76 -6.85 -8.45 -19.74
C ALA A 76 -8.05 -9.09 -19.01
N ASP A 77 -8.65 -10.11 -19.59
CA ASP A 77 -9.78 -10.87 -19.06
C ASP A 77 -9.36 -12.02 -18.14
N LYS A 78 -8.05 -12.26 -17.95
CA LYS A 78 -7.57 -13.29 -17.02
C LYS A 78 -8.04 -12.99 -15.60
N LEU A 79 -8.67 -13.98 -14.96
CA LEU A 79 -9.08 -13.90 -13.56
C LEU A 79 -7.86 -13.80 -12.63
N VAL A 80 -7.90 -12.84 -11.71
CA VAL A 80 -6.93 -12.66 -10.63
C VAL A 80 -7.50 -13.19 -9.32
N ARG A 81 -8.74 -12.81 -8.99
CA ARG A 81 -9.47 -13.33 -7.83
C ARG A 81 -10.98 -13.11 -8.03
N ALA A 82 -11.78 -14.02 -7.49
CA ALA A 82 -13.23 -13.86 -7.37
C ALA A 82 -13.59 -13.54 -5.92
N PHE A 83 -14.48 -12.58 -5.73
CA PHE A 83 -14.92 -12.10 -4.42
C PHE A 83 -16.42 -12.29 -4.26
N PRO A 84 -16.89 -12.98 -3.21
CA PRO A 84 -18.28 -12.91 -2.80
C PRO A 84 -18.66 -11.47 -2.44
N ARG A 85 -19.87 -11.05 -2.81
CA ARG A 85 -20.42 -9.73 -2.47
C ARG A 85 -21.86 -9.85 -1.98
N SER A 86 -22.20 -9.05 -0.97
CA SER A 86 -23.57 -8.84 -0.51
C SER A 86 -24.09 -7.48 -0.99
N GLY A 87 -25.40 -7.26 -1.02
CA GLY A 87 -25.96 -5.97 -1.41
C GLY A 87 -27.39 -6.04 -1.95
N ALA A 88 -27.88 -4.90 -2.44
CA ALA A 88 -29.18 -4.76 -3.10
C ALA A 88 -29.35 -5.73 -4.30
N PRO A 89 -30.57 -5.99 -4.77
CA PRO A 89 -30.80 -6.76 -5.99
C PRO A 89 -29.99 -6.21 -7.18
N GLY A 90 -29.26 -7.08 -7.89
CA GLY A 90 -28.29 -6.70 -8.93
C GLY A 90 -26.89 -6.36 -8.40
N ALA A 91 -26.75 -6.11 -7.10
CA ALA A 91 -25.51 -5.82 -6.41
C ALA A 91 -25.05 -6.97 -5.46
N GLY A 92 -25.83 -8.03 -5.26
CA GLY A 92 -25.33 -9.27 -4.65
C GLY A 92 -24.68 -10.26 -5.65
N GLY A 93 -23.84 -11.18 -5.17
CA GLY A 93 -23.31 -12.30 -5.98
C GLY A 93 -21.80 -12.49 -5.86
N THR A 94 -21.12 -12.63 -6.99
CA THR A 94 -19.66 -12.69 -7.09
C THR A 94 -19.17 -11.59 -8.02
N SER A 95 -18.01 -11.02 -7.71
CA SER A 95 -17.30 -10.06 -8.56
C SER A 95 -15.88 -10.52 -8.83
N ASN A 96 -15.47 -10.38 -10.09
CA ASN A 96 -14.16 -10.82 -10.54
C ASN A 96 -13.20 -9.64 -10.60
N LEU A 97 -12.08 -9.73 -9.89
CA LEU A 97 -10.89 -8.94 -10.19
C LEU A 97 -10.19 -9.62 -11.36
N LEU A 98 -10.15 -8.94 -12.49
CA LEU A 98 -9.42 -9.39 -13.68
C LEU A 98 -8.06 -8.71 -13.74
N CYS A 99 -7.16 -9.24 -14.56
CA CYS A 99 -5.89 -8.61 -14.86
C CYS A 99 -6.06 -7.15 -15.32
N GLY A 100 -7.07 -6.93 -16.16
CA GLY A 100 -7.52 -5.61 -16.59
C GLY A 100 -6.51 -4.86 -17.44
N THR A 101 -6.63 -3.54 -17.46
CA THR A 101 -5.79 -2.60 -18.21
C THR A 101 -5.40 -1.43 -17.30
N ALA A 102 -4.78 -0.38 -17.83
CA ALA A 102 -4.56 0.87 -17.07
C ALA A 102 -5.88 1.57 -16.67
N GLY A 103 -7.03 1.18 -17.24
CA GLY A 103 -8.34 1.77 -16.96
C GLY A 103 -9.27 0.93 -16.08
N PHE A 104 -8.96 -0.35 -15.83
CA PHE A 104 -9.73 -1.18 -14.88
C PHE A 104 -8.95 -2.37 -14.35
N GLY A 105 -9.44 -2.99 -13.27
CA GLY A 105 -8.95 -4.26 -12.74
C GLY A 105 -7.61 -4.14 -11.99
N TYR A 106 -6.91 -5.26 -11.88
CA TYR A 106 -5.66 -5.36 -11.11
C TYR A 106 -4.61 -4.34 -11.58
N ARG A 107 -4.40 -4.22 -12.90
CA ARG A 107 -3.40 -3.28 -13.44
C ARG A 107 -3.74 -1.84 -13.10
N HIS A 108 -5.00 -1.43 -13.18
CA HIS A 108 -5.40 -0.09 -12.78
C HIS A 108 -5.18 0.18 -11.29
N ILE A 109 -5.56 -0.74 -10.40
CA ILE A 109 -5.30 -0.63 -8.96
C ILE A 109 -3.79 -0.52 -8.70
N LYS A 110 -3.01 -1.38 -9.36
CA LYS A 110 -1.54 -1.37 -9.25
C LYS A 110 -0.95 -0.04 -9.71
N ASP A 111 -1.33 0.43 -10.89
CA ASP A 111 -0.71 1.59 -11.53
C ASP A 111 -1.11 2.91 -10.87
N ARG A 112 -2.32 3.00 -10.29
CA ARG A 112 -2.86 4.24 -9.72
C ARG A 112 -2.91 4.28 -8.20
N HIS A 113 -3.03 3.12 -7.54
CA HIS A 113 -3.39 3.05 -6.12
C HIS A 113 -2.51 2.11 -5.30
N MET A 114 -1.46 1.50 -5.88
CA MET A 114 -0.53 0.67 -5.12
C MET A 114 0.08 1.46 -3.96
N ALA A 115 0.56 2.68 -4.21
CA ALA A 115 1.19 3.50 -3.18
C ALA A 115 0.20 3.83 -2.05
N ASP A 116 -1.05 4.16 -2.38
CA ASP A 116 -2.09 4.44 -1.41
C ASP A 116 -2.34 3.23 -0.50
N TRP A 117 -2.50 2.05 -1.09
CA TRP A 117 -2.67 0.81 -0.34
C TRP A 117 -1.43 0.42 0.46
N GLN A 118 -0.23 0.61 -0.09
CA GLN A 118 1.01 0.32 0.60
C GLN A 118 1.21 1.21 1.83
N ASN A 119 0.80 2.48 1.77
CA ASN A 119 0.86 3.40 2.90
C ASN A 119 -0.03 2.93 4.06
N LEU A 120 -1.19 2.33 3.79
CA LEU A 120 -2.02 1.72 4.83
C LEU A 120 -1.42 0.40 5.32
N ALA A 121 -1.02 -0.48 4.40
CA ALA A 121 -0.49 -1.80 4.70
C ALA A 121 0.79 -1.72 5.56
N ALA A 122 1.66 -0.73 5.31
CA ALA A 122 2.89 -0.52 6.05
C ALA A 122 2.67 -0.24 7.54
N ARG A 123 1.50 0.31 7.93
CA ARG A 123 1.18 0.58 9.35
C ARG A 123 1.08 -0.71 10.18
N VAL A 124 0.82 -1.84 9.53
CA VAL A 124 0.69 -3.16 10.15
C VAL A 124 1.74 -4.15 9.63
N GLY A 125 2.83 -3.64 9.04
CA GLY A 125 3.93 -4.48 8.54
C GLY A 125 3.56 -5.40 7.38
N SER A 126 2.55 -5.04 6.58
CA SER A 126 2.04 -5.86 5.47
C SER A 126 2.41 -5.29 4.10
N ASP A 127 2.32 -6.12 3.08
CA ASP A 127 2.38 -5.69 1.68
C ASP A 127 1.00 -5.23 1.17
N TRP A 128 1.03 -4.36 0.17
CA TRP A 128 -0.19 -3.81 -0.42
C TRP A 128 -1.11 -4.89 -1.00
N ARG A 129 -0.60 -5.97 -1.62
CA ARG A 129 -1.46 -6.97 -2.27
C ARG A 129 -2.30 -7.68 -1.22
N SER A 130 -1.66 -8.18 -0.17
CA SER A 130 -2.34 -8.91 0.91
C SER A 130 -3.36 -8.03 1.62
N PHE A 131 -3.00 -6.77 1.89
CA PHE A 131 -3.91 -5.86 2.57
C PHE A 131 -5.08 -5.40 1.67
N THR A 132 -4.83 -5.03 0.41
CA THR A 132 -5.88 -4.66 -0.55
C THR A 132 -6.83 -5.81 -0.80
N ASP A 133 -6.28 -7.02 -0.93
CA ASP A 133 -7.04 -8.24 -1.11
C ASP A 133 -8.05 -8.47 0.03
N PHE A 134 -7.56 -8.45 1.26
CA PHE A 134 -8.40 -8.53 2.46
C PHE A 134 -9.44 -7.40 2.51
N ALA A 135 -9.01 -6.17 2.24
CA ALA A 135 -9.89 -5.02 2.30
C ALA A 135 -11.05 -5.10 1.30
N ILE A 136 -10.77 -5.49 0.04
CA ILE A 136 -11.81 -5.70 -0.97
C ILE A 136 -12.78 -6.81 -0.53
N ALA A 137 -12.26 -7.93 0.00
CA ALA A 137 -13.09 -9.04 0.43
C ALA A 137 -14.09 -8.62 1.52
N GLU A 138 -13.62 -7.95 2.57
CA GLU A 138 -14.49 -7.54 3.68
C GLU A 138 -15.44 -6.41 3.29
N ILE A 139 -15.00 -5.43 2.48
CA ILE A 139 -15.86 -4.35 1.98
C ILE A 139 -17.02 -4.89 1.12
N LEU A 140 -16.73 -5.84 0.23
CA LEU A 140 -17.77 -6.43 -0.63
C LEU A 140 -18.72 -7.33 0.15
N LYS A 141 -18.23 -7.98 1.21
CA LYS A 141 -19.01 -8.88 2.05
C LYS A 141 -19.93 -8.13 3.02
N VAL A 142 -19.46 -7.04 3.62
CA VAL A 142 -20.20 -6.24 4.61
C VAL A 142 -20.02 -4.74 4.32
N PRO A 143 -20.69 -4.20 3.29
CA PRO A 143 -20.66 -2.77 3.02
C PRO A 143 -21.33 -1.96 4.15
N GLU A 144 -20.90 -0.71 4.33
CA GLU A 144 -21.51 0.21 5.30
C GLU A 144 -22.92 0.64 4.88
N PRO A 145 -23.79 1.11 5.82
CA PRO A 145 -25.14 1.53 5.50
C PRO A 145 -25.19 2.57 4.37
N GLY A 146 -26.15 2.39 3.46
CA GLY A 146 -26.26 3.21 2.24
C GLY A 146 -25.45 2.69 1.05
N PHE A 147 -24.70 1.59 1.22
CA PHE A 147 -23.96 0.91 0.15
C PHE A 147 -24.40 -0.56 -0.01
N PRO A 148 -24.25 -1.15 -1.22
CA PRO A 148 -23.71 -0.53 -2.42
C PRO A 148 -24.64 0.53 -3.04
N ALA A 149 -24.03 1.60 -3.56
CA ALA A 149 -24.73 2.71 -4.20
C ALA A 149 -24.48 2.70 -5.71
N TYR A 150 -25.55 2.81 -6.51
CA TYR A 150 -25.43 2.85 -7.96
C TYR A 150 -24.97 4.23 -8.45
N ASN A 151 -23.93 4.24 -9.27
CA ASN A 151 -23.42 5.42 -9.95
C ASN A 151 -23.79 5.35 -11.43
N LYS A 152 -24.81 6.13 -11.81
CA LYS A 152 -25.31 6.23 -13.18
C LYS A 152 -24.31 6.84 -14.18
N ASN A 153 -23.32 7.60 -13.71
CA ASN A 153 -22.39 8.31 -14.61
C ASN A 153 -21.34 7.37 -15.22
N ASN A 154 -21.05 6.24 -14.56
CA ASN A 154 -20.07 5.26 -15.01
C ASN A 154 -20.62 3.82 -15.02
N ASP A 155 -21.92 3.64 -14.79
CA ASP A 155 -22.60 2.34 -14.75
C ASP A 155 -21.92 1.35 -13.78
N THR A 156 -21.67 1.82 -12.55
CA THR A 156 -21.03 0.99 -11.51
C THR A 156 -21.81 0.99 -10.21
N TRP A 157 -21.67 -0.09 -9.45
CA TRP A 157 -21.99 -0.17 -8.03
C TRP A 157 -20.75 0.19 -7.23
N THR A 158 -20.89 1.13 -6.32
CA THR A 158 -19.84 1.50 -5.37
C THR A 158 -20.08 0.78 -4.06
N TYR A 159 -19.07 0.11 -3.53
CA TYR A 159 -19.05 -0.45 -2.18
C TYR A 159 -18.04 0.30 -1.34
N ARG A 160 -18.37 0.47 -0.07
CA ARG A 160 -17.51 1.10 0.94
C ARG A 160 -17.74 0.42 2.27
N ALA A 161 -16.70 0.39 3.09
CA ALA A 161 -16.80 0.04 4.51
C ALA A 161 -15.67 0.76 5.25
N PRO A 162 -15.81 1.00 6.57
CA PRO A 162 -14.75 1.62 7.34
C PRO A 162 -13.51 0.71 7.43
N VAL A 163 -12.35 1.31 7.19
CA VAL A 163 -11.02 0.78 7.50
C VAL A 163 -10.47 1.60 8.66
N GLN A 164 -10.51 1.04 9.86
CA GLN A 164 -10.16 1.73 11.09
C GLN A 164 -8.74 1.36 11.51
N ILE A 165 -7.87 2.35 11.68
CA ILE A 165 -6.55 2.17 12.28
C ILE A 165 -6.69 2.41 13.77
N ARG A 166 -6.17 1.49 14.57
CA ARG A 166 -6.23 1.53 16.03
C ARG A 166 -4.86 1.50 16.67
N ASP A 167 -4.69 2.25 17.74
CA ASP A 167 -3.49 2.21 18.59
C ASP A 167 -3.44 0.91 19.43
N SER A 168 -2.40 0.77 20.25
CA SER A 168 -2.23 -0.38 21.16
C SER A 168 -3.28 -0.45 22.28
N HIS A 169 -3.98 0.65 22.56
CA HIS A 169 -5.07 0.73 23.54
C HIS A 169 -6.44 0.41 22.90
N GLY A 170 -6.48 0.19 21.59
CA GLY A 170 -7.70 -0.09 20.84
C GLY A 170 -8.49 1.15 20.40
N ASN A 171 -7.99 2.36 20.65
CA ASN A 171 -8.64 3.60 20.20
C ASN A 171 -8.51 3.74 18.69
N VAL A 172 -9.57 4.17 18.02
CA VAL A 172 -9.50 4.52 16.59
C VAL A 172 -8.76 5.85 16.45
N VAL A 173 -7.58 5.80 15.84
CA VAL A 173 -6.75 6.99 15.58
C VAL A 173 -6.94 7.53 14.17
N ASP A 174 -7.47 6.71 13.26
CA ASP A 174 -7.76 7.11 11.88
C ASP A 174 -8.83 6.22 11.24
N THR A 175 -9.54 6.72 10.25
CA THR A 175 -10.53 5.95 9.47
C THR A 175 -10.47 6.33 8.00
N TYR A 176 -10.32 5.31 7.17
CA TYR A 176 -10.53 5.39 5.73
C TYR A 176 -11.88 4.75 5.38
N ARG A 177 -12.48 5.18 4.26
CA ARG A 177 -13.64 4.56 3.62
C ARG A 177 -13.33 4.31 2.16
N PRO A 178 -12.57 3.24 1.85
CA PRO A 178 -12.18 2.92 0.48
C PRO A 178 -13.38 2.77 -0.45
N PHE A 179 -13.16 3.09 -1.72
CA PHE A 179 -14.11 2.81 -2.79
C PHE A 179 -13.73 1.48 -3.43
N VAL A 180 -14.70 0.57 -3.59
CA VAL A 180 -14.59 -0.60 -4.47
C VAL A 180 -15.69 -0.46 -5.52
N SER A 181 -15.32 -0.19 -6.77
CA SER A 181 -16.28 0.01 -7.87
C SER A 181 -16.41 -1.25 -8.69
N VAL A 182 -17.64 -1.71 -8.87
CA VAL A 182 -18.01 -2.92 -9.61
C VAL A 182 -18.89 -2.55 -10.80
N ALA A 183 -18.57 -3.03 -11.99
CA ALA A 183 -19.38 -2.78 -13.19
C ALA A 183 -20.79 -3.36 -13.05
N SER A 184 -21.82 -2.62 -13.45
CA SER A 184 -23.21 -3.11 -13.38
C SER A 184 -23.49 -4.26 -14.35
N GLY A 185 -22.92 -4.22 -15.56
CA GLY A 185 -23.14 -5.24 -16.58
C GLY A 185 -22.52 -6.60 -16.26
N ASP A 186 -21.20 -6.69 -16.24
CA ASP A 186 -20.46 -7.96 -16.11
C ASP A 186 -19.86 -8.17 -14.71
N GLN A 187 -20.17 -7.29 -13.76
CA GLN A 187 -19.83 -7.46 -12.33
C GLN A 187 -18.33 -7.58 -12.05
N LYS A 188 -17.46 -7.17 -12.98
CA LYS A 188 -16.02 -7.08 -12.75
C LYS A 188 -15.67 -5.90 -11.86
N ILE A 189 -14.61 -6.04 -11.07
CA ILE A 189 -14.05 -4.93 -10.28
C ILE A 189 -13.33 -3.99 -11.25
N ILE A 190 -13.77 -2.73 -11.26
CA ILE A 190 -13.18 -1.66 -12.06
C ILE A 190 -11.98 -1.06 -11.33
N THR A 191 -12.15 -0.69 -10.06
CA THR A 191 -11.07 -0.14 -9.24
C THR A 191 -11.34 -0.38 -7.75
N ALA A 192 -10.28 -0.26 -6.95
CA ALA A 192 -10.35 -0.24 -5.50
C ALA A 192 -9.26 0.68 -4.95
N PHE A 193 -9.61 1.66 -4.12
CA PHE A 193 -8.65 2.60 -3.56
C PHE A 193 -9.07 3.16 -2.20
N PRO A 194 -8.11 3.43 -1.28
CA PRO A 194 -8.41 4.11 -0.02
C PRO A 194 -8.84 5.55 -0.28
N ALA A 195 -9.85 6.00 0.46
CA ALA A 195 -10.25 7.40 0.54
C ALA A 195 -10.60 7.72 1.99
N ARG A 196 -10.54 8.99 2.38
CA ARG A 196 -10.99 9.43 3.71
C ARG A 196 -12.48 9.77 3.68
#